data_AF-A0A967TI36-F1
#
_entry.id   AF-A0A967TI36-F1
#
_cell.length_a   1.000
_cell.length_b   1.000
_cell.length_c   1.000
_cell.angle_alpha   90.00
_cell.angle_beta   90.00
_cell.angle_gamma   90.00
#
_symmetry.space_group_name_H-M   'P 1'
#
loop_
_entity.id
_entity.type
_entity.pdbx_description
1 polymer ?
#
loop_
_entity_poly.entity_id
_entity_poly.type
_entity_poly.pdbx_seq_one_letter_code
_entity_poly.pdbx_strand_id
1 'polypeptide(L)'
;MFEKKFKGSKLTATLLLVAALAVAAISGRSYLVMRSPGEEVDRLVPAEGFVHRRLSAYFDGIAETAADTDVWIQEGAEPGGTILVLGGTHANEPAGVIAAVVLLERAVVERGRLIIVPYANMMGRTHTFPQDAHPQTFSFETASGQRRNFRYGARTTNPVNEWPNPDIYIHPASGQTMAGVERSNLNRAHPGVADGGITERLAYGLIEMARQEGVDLAIDLHEA
;
A
#
# COMPACT_ATOMS: atom_id res chain seq x y z
N MET A 1 -55.16 -5.27 -14.27
CA MET A 1 -54.49 -5.43 -12.97
C MET A 1 -53.48 -6.57 -13.14
N PHE A 2 -52.19 -6.29 -13.29
CA PHE A 2 -51.18 -7.36 -13.39
C PHE A 2 -50.95 -7.93 -12.00
N GLU A 3 -51.55 -9.09 -11.72
CA GLU A 3 -51.34 -9.81 -10.48
C GLU A 3 -49.90 -10.36 -10.50
N LYS A 4 -48.99 -9.78 -9.69
CA LYS A 4 -47.64 -10.31 -9.51
C LYS A 4 -47.75 -11.67 -8.81
N LYS A 5 -47.82 -12.75 -9.59
CA LYS A 5 -47.61 -14.12 -9.07
C LYS A 5 -46.16 -14.21 -8.57
N PHE A 6 -45.98 -14.17 -7.26
CA PHE A 6 -44.70 -14.50 -6.63
C PHE A 6 -44.39 -15.96 -6.97
N LYS A 7 -43.41 -16.17 -7.87
CA LYS A 7 -42.93 -17.49 -8.26
C LYS A 7 -41.99 -18.13 -7.21
N GLY A 8 -41.64 -17.39 -6.17
CA GLY A 8 -40.76 -17.86 -5.09
C GLY A 8 -41.52 -18.67 -4.04
N SER A 9 -40.92 -19.77 -3.58
CA SER A 9 -41.35 -20.55 -2.43
C SER A 9 -40.38 -20.36 -1.26
N LYS A 10 -40.73 -20.86 -0.06
CA LYS A 10 -39.78 -20.94 1.07
C LYS A 10 -38.50 -21.66 0.67
N LEU A 11 -38.61 -22.72 -0.14
CA LEU A 11 -37.45 -23.45 -0.65
C LEU A 11 -36.57 -22.56 -1.54
N THR A 12 -37.14 -21.86 -2.53
CA THR A 12 -36.33 -21.00 -3.42
C THR A 12 -35.70 -19.83 -2.65
N ALA A 13 -36.41 -19.27 -1.65
CA ALA A 13 -35.87 -18.24 -0.79
C ALA A 13 -34.70 -18.76 0.05
N THR A 14 -34.84 -19.94 0.67
CA THR A 14 -33.75 -20.60 1.40
C THR A 14 -32.55 -20.89 0.50
N LEU A 15 -32.78 -21.41 -0.70
CA LEU A 15 -31.70 -21.70 -1.66
C LEU A 15 -30.96 -20.42 -2.08
N LEU A 16 -31.69 -19.34 -2.37
CA LEU A 16 -31.07 -18.04 -2.70
C LEU A 16 -30.29 -17.46 -1.52
N LEU A 17 -30.80 -17.59 -0.29
CA LEU A 17 -30.09 -17.16 0.90
C LEU A 17 -28.80 -17.96 1.10
N VAL A 18 -28.86 -19.29 1.00
CA VAL A 18 -27.68 -20.16 1.10
C VAL A 18 -26.66 -19.82 0.02
N ALA A 19 -27.11 -19.60 -1.22
CA ALA A 19 -26.23 -19.19 -2.32
C ALA A 19 -25.57 -17.84 -2.05
N ALA A 20 -26.33 -16.85 -1.56
CA ALA A 20 -25.78 -15.53 -1.21
C ALA A 20 -24.76 -15.62 -0.07
N LEU A 21 -25.03 -16.42 0.96
CA LEU A 21 -24.10 -16.68 2.06
C LEU A 21 -22.83 -17.39 1.59
N ALA A 22 -22.96 -18.36 0.67
CA ALA A 22 -21.82 -19.06 0.09
C ALA A 22 -20.93 -18.09 -0.72
N VAL A 23 -21.53 -17.24 -1.57
CA VAL A 23 -20.80 -16.20 -2.31
C VAL A 23 -20.10 -15.24 -1.34
N ALA A 24 -20.81 -14.75 -0.32
CA ALA A 24 -20.22 -13.86 0.68
C ALA A 24 -19.05 -14.52 1.43
N ALA A 25 -19.15 -15.80 1.80
CA ALA A 25 -18.08 -16.52 2.47
C ALA A 25 -16.86 -16.73 1.56
N ILE A 26 -17.07 -17.07 0.28
CA ILE A 26 -15.99 -17.25 -0.70
C ILE A 26 -15.28 -15.92 -0.97
N SER A 27 -16.03 -14.86 -1.26
CA SER A 27 -15.48 -13.52 -1.49
C SER A 27 -14.79 -12.96 -0.25
N GLY A 28 -15.37 -13.14 0.94
CA GLY A 28 -14.77 -12.74 2.20
C GLY A 28 -13.45 -13.46 2.47
N ARG A 29 -13.39 -14.77 2.23
CA ARG A 29 -12.14 -15.53 2.33
C ARG A 29 -11.08 -15.03 1.34
N SER A 30 -11.47 -14.80 0.08
CA SER A 30 -10.55 -14.28 -0.94
C SER A 30 -10.01 -12.90 -0.55
N TYR A 31 -10.84 -12.01 -0.03
CA TYR A 31 -10.42 -10.72 0.48
C TYR A 31 -9.45 -10.85 1.67
N LEU A 32 -9.75 -11.71 2.64
CA LEU A 32 -8.89 -11.92 3.81
C LEU A 32 -7.51 -12.49 3.45
N VAL A 33 -7.42 -13.39 2.47
CA VAL A 33 -6.14 -13.90 1.95
C VAL A 33 -5.27 -12.78 1.37
N MET A 34 -5.86 -11.77 0.74
CA MET A 34 -5.11 -10.62 0.22
C MET A 34 -4.73 -9.63 1.33
N ARG A 35 -5.64 -9.41 2.28
CA ARG A 35 -5.39 -8.51 3.42
C ARG A 35 -4.26 -9.02 4.32
N SER A 36 -4.24 -10.33 4.56
CA SER A 36 -3.29 -11.01 5.44
C SER A 36 -2.72 -12.24 4.71
N PRO A 37 -1.77 -12.03 3.78
CA PRO A 37 -1.22 -13.11 2.99
C PRO A 37 -0.24 -13.96 3.80
N GLY A 38 0.14 -15.11 3.25
CA GLY A 38 1.21 -15.94 3.83
C GLY A 38 2.59 -15.27 3.73
N GLU A 39 3.54 -15.71 4.56
CA GLU A 39 4.87 -15.08 4.75
C GLU A 39 5.72 -14.96 3.46
N GLU A 40 5.50 -15.82 2.47
CA GLU A 40 6.25 -15.78 1.20
C GLU A 40 5.73 -14.71 0.22
N VAL A 41 4.56 -14.11 0.48
CA VAL A 41 4.00 -13.05 -0.36
C VAL A 41 4.51 -11.69 0.11
N ASP A 42 4.94 -10.84 -0.82
CA ASP A 42 5.58 -9.54 -0.54
C ASP A 42 6.89 -9.62 0.24
N ARG A 43 7.44 -10.83 0.38
CA ARG A 43 8.70 -11.05 1.08
C ARG A 43 9.82 -10.19 0.49
N LEU A 44 10.48 -9.43 1.36
CA LEU A 44 11.67 -8.64 1.08
C LEU A 44 12.92 -9.39 1.55
N VAL A 45 14.01 -9.34 0.78
CA VAL A 45 15.31 -9.93 1.14
C VAL A 45 16.41 -8.86 1.01
N PRO A 46 16.50 -7.91 1.96
CA PRO A 46 17.47 -6.82 1.90
C PRO A 46 18.91 -7.31 1.74
N ALA A 47 19.70 -6.55 0.98
CA ALA A 47 21.15 -6.75 0.93
C ALA A 47 21.78 -6.52 2.31
N GLU A 48 22.97 -7.09 2.52
CA GLU A 48 23.71 -6.91 3.77
C GLU A 48 24.02 -5.42 4.03
N GLY A 49 23.90 -5.00 5.29
CA GLY A 49 24.16 -3.62 5.71
C GLY A 49 22.92 -2.71 5.77
N PHE A 50 21.77 -3.14 5.25
CA PHE A 50 20.51 -2.43 5.50
C PHE A 50 20.04 -2.61 6.94
N VAL A 51 19.73 -1.50 7.61
CA VAL A 51 19.08 -1.44 8.92
C VAL A 51 17.58 -1.25 8.72
N HIS A 52 16.77 -2.10 9.35
CA HIS A 52 15.31 -1.98 9.36
C HIS A 52 14.84 -0.99 10.41
N ARG A 53 13.87 -0.16 10.04
CA ARG A 53 13.07 0.68 10.94
C ARG A 53 11.61 0.67 10.51
N ARG A 54 10.75 1.04 11.45
CA ARG A 54 9.35 1.34 11.22
C ARG A 54 9.18 2.84 10.99
N LEU A 55 8.29 3.25 10.12
CA LEU A 55 8.04 4.68 9.83
C LEU A 55 7.61 5.44 11.09
N SER A 56 6.94 4.75 12.03
CA SER A 56 6.56 5.27 13.34
C SER A 56 7.75 5.76 14.18
N ALA A 57 8.98 5.35 13.88
CA ALA A 57 10.19 5.90 14.50
C ALA A 57 10.40 7.40 14.22
N TYR A 58 9.80 7.93 13.14
CA TYR A 58 9.86 9.34 12.75
C TYR A 58 8.60 10.11 13.09
N PHE A 59 7.48 9.39 13.27
CA PHE A 59 6.19 9.97 13.60
C PHE A 59 5.33 8.98 14.40
N ASP A 60 5.25 9.18 15.71
CA ASP A 60 4.55 8.27 16.63
C ASP A 60 3.03 8.14 16.34
N GLY A 61 2.42 9.14 15.68
CA GLY A 61 0.98 9.15 15.40
C GLY A 61 0.49 8.02 14.48
N ILE A 62 1.38 7.25 13.85
CA ILE A 62 1.04 6.05 13.06
C ILE A 62 1.48 4.74 13.72
N ALA A 63 2.09 4.78 14.92
CA ALA A 63 2.46 3.57 15.65
C ALA A 63 1.25 2.65 15.85
N GLU A 64 1.49 1.34 15.77
CA GLU A 64 0.46 0.29 15.90
C GLU A 64 -0.70 0.39 14.89
N THR A 65 -0.53 1.14 13.80
CA THR A 65 -1.51 1.21 12.71
C THR A 65 -1.00 0.56 11.43
N ALA A 66 -1.91 0.29 10.49
CA ALA A 66 -1.55 -0.25 9.18
C ALA A 66 -0.75 0.73 8.29
N ALA A 67 -0.66 2.00 8.67
CA ALA A 67 0.15 3.02 7.98
C ALA A 67 1.63 2.94 8.36
N ASP A 68 1.97 2.32 9.47
CA ASP A 68 3.36 2.13 9.83
C ASP A 68 3.98 1.16 8.81
N THR A 69 4.86 1.66 7.94
CA THR A 69 5.48 0.88 6.87
C THR A 69 6.98 0.70 7.14
N ASP A 70 7.59 -0.25 6.45
CA ASP A 70 9.00 -0.58 6.64
C ASP A 70 9.91 0.40 5.91
N VAL A 71 10.92 0.88 6.62
CA VAL A 71 11.97 1.78 6.14
C VAL A 71 13.30 1.06 6.26
N TRP A 72 14.07 1.03 5.17
CA TRP A 72 15.37 0.36 5.12
C TRP A 72 16.46 1.39 4.84
N ILE A 73 17.50 1.41 5.65
CA ILE A 73 18.57 2.42 5.58
C ILE A 73 19.92 1.74 5.48
N GLN A 74 20.70 2.09 4.47
CA GLN A 74 22.10 1.69 4.33
C GLN A 74 22.98 2.93 4.24
N GLU A 75 24.09 2.93 4.98
CA GLU A 75 25.09 4.00 4.98
C GLU A 75 26.41 3.45 4.44
N GLY A 76 27.04 4.21 3.54
CA GLY A 76 28.33 3.87 2.96
C GLY A 76 29.50 4.24 3.87
N ALA A 77 30.68 3.74 3.52
CA ALA A 77 31.90 4.01 4.27
C ALA A 77 32.38 5.46 4.12
N GLU A 78 32.05 6.12 2.99
CA GLU A 78 32.43 7.50 2.73
C GLU A 78 31.24 8.47 2.90
N PRO A 79 31.47 9.70 3.39
CA PRO A 79 30.41 10.70 3.50
C PRO A 79 29.89 11.12 2.12
N GLY A 80 28.59 11.36 2.01
CA GLY A 80 27.91 11.77 0.79
C GLY A 80 26.45 12.14 1.05
N GLY A 81 25.70 12.39 -0.03
CA GLY A 81 24.27 12.76 0.07
C GLY A 81 23.38 11.59 0.49
N THR A 82 22.17 11.93 0.93
CA THR A 82 21.12 10.99 1.31
C THR A 82 20.06 10.90 0.21
N ILE A 83 19.88 9.71 -0.35
CA ILE A 83 18.85 9.42 -1.34
C ILE A 83 17.72 8.63 -0.69
N LEU A 84 16.49 9.08 -0.92
CA LEU A 84 15.27 8.34 -0.61
C LEU A 84 14.67 7.74 -1.89
N VAL A 85 14.36 6.45 -1.86
CA VAL A 85 13.59 5.77 -2.91
C VAL A 85 12.28 5.25 -2.33
N LEU A 86 11.16 5.71 -2.89
CA LEU A 86 9.83 5.22 -2.58
C LEU A 86 9.34 4.33 -3.72
N GLY A 87 8.75 3.19 -3.36
CA GLY A 87 7.93 2.36 -4.23
C GLY A 87 6.58 2.11 -3.59
N GLY A 88 5.57 1.81 -4.40
CA GLY A 88 4.26 1.40 -3.87
C GLY A 88 3.49 2.53 -3.19
N THR A 89 3.69 3.78 -3.62
CA THR A 89 2.78 4.89 -3.32
C THR A 89 1.36 4.53 -3.76
N HIS A 90 1.26 3.94 -4.95
CA HIS A 90 0.10 3.19 -5.40
C HIS A 90 0.48 1.70 -5.50
N ALA A 91 -0.35 0.82 -4.94
CA ALA A 91 -0.01 -0.60 -4.87
C ALA A 91 -0.39 -1.40 -6.12
N ASN A 92 -1.18 -0.81 -7.03
CA ASN A 92 -1.48 -1.35 -8.37
C ASN A 92 -0.39 -1.00 -9.40
N GLU A 93 0.76 -0.50 -8.96
CA GLU A 93 1.90 -0.11 -9.79
C GLU A 93 3.11 -1.06 -9.60
N PRO A 94 3.01 -2.35 -10.01
CA PRO A 94 4.01 -3.38 -9.74
C PRO A 94 5.43 -3.06 -10.22
N ALA A 95 5.65 -2.38 -11.33
CA ALA A 95 6.99 -2.10 -11.82
C ALA A 95 7.76 -1.18 -10.86
N GLY A 96 7.12 -0.11 -10.38
CA GLY A 96 7.71 0.81 -9.39
C GLY A 96 8.02 0.12 -8.07
N VAL A 97 7.09 -0.72 -7.60
CA VAL A 97 7.29 -1.57 -6.41
C VAL A 97 8.49 -2.50 -6.61
N ILE A 98 8.53 -3.27 -7.70
CA ILE A 98 9.58 -4.26 -7.93
C ILE A 98 10.94 -3.58 -8.16
N ALA A 99 11.00 -2.40 -8.78
CA ALA A 99 12.23 -1.64 -8.89
C ALA A 99 12.79 -1.25 -7.51
N ALA A 100 11.94 -0.77 -6.58
CA ALA A 100 12.36 -0.49 -5.21
C ALA A 100 12.81 -1.76 -4.46
N VAL A 101 12.12 -2.89 -4.65
CA VAL A 101 12.54 -4.18 -4.11
C VAL A 101 13.91 -4.58 -4.66
N VAL A 102 14.12 -4.53 -5.98
CA VAL A 102 15.42 -4.88 -6.60
C VAL A 102 16.54 -4.01 -6.04
N LEU A 103 16.31 -2.71 -5.85
CA LEU A 103 17.28 -1.82 -5.20
C LEU A 103 17.59 -2.29 -3.77
N LEU A 104 16.56 -2.57 -2.96
CA LEU A 104 16.73 -3.06 -1.58
C LEU A 104 17.53 -4.38 -1.52
N GLU A 105 17.29 -5.30 -2.44
CA GLU A 105 17.91 -6.63 -2.42
C GLU A 105 19.30 -6.66 -3.06
N ARG A 106 19.74 -5.59 -3.73
CA ARG A 106 20.97 -5.59 -4.55
C ARG A 106 21.91 -4.41 -4.32
N ALA A 107 21.43 -3.31 -3.75
CA ALA A 107 22.26 -2.14 -3.55
C ALA A 107 23.38 -2.40 -2.54
N VAL A 108 24.55 -1.83 -2.84
CA VAL A 108 25.68 -1.71 -1.91
C VAL A 108 26.09 -0.24 -1.95
N VAL A 109 25.83 0.48 -0.86
CA VAL A 109 26.18 1.90 -0.76
C VAL A 109 27.64 2.03 -0.34
N GLU A 110 28.47 2.63 -1.18
CA GLU A 110 29.88 2.92 -0.87
C GLU A 110 30.06 4.33 -0.28
N ARG A 111 29.27 5.30 -0.74
CA ARG A 111 29.32 6.71 -0.33
C ARG A 111 27.91 7.27 -0.09
N GLY A 112 27.73 7.99 1.00
CA GLY A 112 26.46 8.61 1.37
C GLY A 112 25.47 7.61 1.98
N ARG A 113 24.18 7.87 1.80
CA ARG A 113 23.11 7.10 2.46
C ARG A 113 22.00 6.79 1.46
N LEU A 114 21.45 5.58 1.54
CA LEU A 114 20.30 5.15 0.77
C LEU A 114 19.18 4.69 1.71
N ILE A 115 18.03 5.32 1.56
CA ILE A 115 16.80 5.00 2.29
C ILE A 115 15.82 4.43 1.27
N ILE A 116 15.24 3.27 1.56
CA ILE A 116 14.28 2.62 0.67
C ILE A 116 13.01 2.27 1.44
N VAL A 117 11.87 2.65 0.89
CA VAL A 117 10.54 2.26 1.35
C VAL A 117 9.83 1.58 0.18
N PRO A 118 9.94 0.24 0.01
CA PRO A 118 9.39 -0.45 -1.16
C PRO A 118 7.86 -0.45 -1.24
N TYR A 119 7.22 -0.28 -0.07
CA TYR A 119 5.77 -0.33 0.11
C TYR A 119 5.28 0.92 0.85
N ALA A 120 5.44 2.10 0.25
CA ALA A 120 5.09 3.39 0.87
C ALA A 120 3.65 3.40 1.41
N ASN A 121 2.68 2.91 0.64
CA ASN A 121 1.30 2.70 1.11
C ASN A 121 0.98 1.21 1.28
N MET A 122 1.47 0.61 2.37
CA MET A 122 1.18 -0.80 2.71
C MET A 122 -0.32 -1.09 2.78
N MET A 123 -1.13 -0.13 3.22
CA MET A 123 -2.59 -0.28 3.30
C MET A 123 -3.24 -0.51 1.93
N GLY A 124 -2.75 0.14 0.87
CA GLY A 124 -3.24 -0.06 -0.50
C GLY A 124 -2.96 -1.45 -1.05
N ARG A 125 -1.96 -2.18 -0.50
CA ARG A 125 -1.64 -3.56 -0.88
C ARG A 125 -2.66 -4.59 -0.37
N THR A 126 -3.54 -4.20 0.54
CA THR A 126 -4.46 -5.14 1.22
C THR A 126 -5.79 -5.36 0.49
N HIS A 127 -5.98 -4.76 -0.68
CA HIS A 127 -7.17 -4.92 -1.52
C HIS A 127 -6.89 -4.58 -2.98
N THR A 128 -7.83 -4.92 -3.87
CA THR A 128 -7.97 -4.36 -5.22
C THR A 128 -9.29 -3.57 -5.29
N PHE A 129 -9.44 -2.73 -6.32
CA PHE A 129 -10.73 -2.10 -6.58
C PHE A 129 -11.77 -3.13 -7.03
N PRO A 130 -13.01 -3.02 -6.53
CA PRO A 130 -14.10 -3.84 -7.04
C PRO A 130 -14.34 -3.51 -8.51
N GLN A 131 -14.66 -4.55 -9.30
CA GLN A 131 -15.00 -4.46 -10.74
C GLN A 131 -13.84 -4.24 -11.72
N ASP A 132 -12.63 -3.94 -11.25
CA ASP A 132 -11.45 -3.82 -12.14
C ASP A 132 -10.89 -5.17 -12.61
N ALA A 133 -11.31 -6.27 -11.97
CA ALA A 133 -10.87 -7.64 -12.26
C ALA A 133 -9.34 -7.84 -12.20
N HIS A 134 -8.63 -7.00 -11.44
CA HIS A 134 -7.20 -7.18 -11.19
C HIS A 134 -6.91 -8.50 -10.47
N PRO A 135 -5.78 -9.18 -10.79
CA PRO A 135 -5.33 -10.31 -10.01
C PRO A 135 -5.01 -9.85 -8.58
N GLN A 136 -5.12 -10.74 -7.58
CA GLN A 136 -4.72 -10.39 -6.21
C GLN A 136 -3.19 -10.37 -6.05
N THR A 137 -2.50 -11.22 -6.81
CA THR A 137 -1.05 -11.36 -6.79
C THR A 137 -0.49 -11.56 -8.19
N PHE A 138 0.78 -11.21 -8.36
CA PHE A 138 1.57 -11.54 -9.54
C PHE A 138 2.86 -12.22 -9.09
N SER A 139 3.43 -13.05 -9.96
CA SER A 139 4.63 -13.82 -9.63
C SER A 139 5.57 -13.94 -10.82
N PHE A 140 6.85 -14.06 -10.52
CA PHE A 140 7.89 -14.33 -11.50
C PHE A 140 8.92 -15.30 -10.93
N GLU A 141 9.67 -15.96 -11.81
CA GLU A 141 10.78 -16.83 -11.44
C GLU A 141 12.10 -16.05 -11.55
N THR A 142 12.95 -16.15 -10.54
CA THR A 142 14.29 -15.58 -10.58
C THR A 142 15.22 -16.49 -11.40
N ALA A 143 16.39 -15.96 -11.77
CA ALA A 143 17.43 -16.75 -12.43
C ALA A 143 17.91 -17.96 -11.61
N SER A 144 17.70 -17.97 -10.28
CA SER A 144 17.99 -19.10 -9.39
C SER A 144 16.85 -20.13 -9.31
N GLY A 145 15.79 -19.96 -10.09
CA GLY A 145 14.61 -20.85 -10.08
C GLY A 145 13.66 -20.62 -8.91
N GLN A 146 13.85 -19.55 -8.12
CA GLN A 146 12.93 -19.24 -7.03
C GLN A 146 11.71 -18.49 -7.57
N ARG A 147 10.51 -18.97 -7.25
CA ARG A 147 9.28 -18.23 -7.51
C ARG A 147 9.08 -17.14 -6.45
N ARG A 148 8.97 -15.89 -6.87
CA ARG A 148 8.62 -14.74 -6.02
C ARG A 148 7.17 -14.36 -6.28
N ASN A 149 6.42 -14.04 -5.22
CA ASN A 149 5.00 -13.68 -5.32
C ASN A 149 4.74 -12.36 -4.59
N PHE A 150 4.01 -11.45 -5.22
CA PHE A 150 3.73 -10.12 -4.69
C PHE A 150 2.26 -9.78 -4.91
N ARG A 151 1.67 -9.00 -3.99
CA ARG A 151 0.31 -8.47 -4.15
C ARG A 151 0.27 -7.41 -5.25
N TYR A 152 -0.78 -7.48 -6.06
CA TYR A 152 -1.21 -6.40 -6.95
C TYR A 152 -2.31 -5.66 -6.19
N GLY A 153 -1.96 -4.55 -5.55
CA GLY A 153 -2.89 -3.82 -4.66
C GLY A 153 -3.81 -2.88 -5.42
N ALA A 154 -4.23 -1.80 -4.77
CA ALA A 154 -4.95 -0.71 -5.41
C ALA A 154 -4.25 0.64 -5.27
N ARG A 155 -4.77 1.63 -6.00
CA ARG A 155 -4.26 3.00 -6.02
C ARG A 155 -4.41 3.70 -4.67
N THR A 156 -5.48 3.39 -3.93
CA THR A 156 -5.81 4.08 -2.68
C THR A 156 -5.61 3.17 -1.46
N THR A 157 -5.53 3.77 -0.29
CA THR A 157 -5.63 3.08 0.99
C THR A 157 -6.96 2.33 1.08
N ASN A 158 -6.89 1.11 1.61
CA ASN A 158 -8.07 0.27 1.80
C ASN A 158 -9.11 0.97 2.70
N PRO A 159 -10.40 1.05 2.29
CA PRO A 159 -11.47 1.66 3.08
C PRO A 159 -11.66 1.07 4.48
N VAL A 160 -11.18 -0.16 4.74
CA VAL A 160 -11.16 -0.72 6.11
C VAL A 160 -10.28 0.11 7.05
N ASN A 161 -9.28 0.82 6.52
CA ASN A 161 -8.40 1.71 7.28
C ASN A 161 -8.79 3.19 7.16
N GLU A 162 -9.30 3.61 6.00
CA GLU A 162 -9.68 5.01 5.71
C GLU A 162 -11.17 5.09 5.32
N TRP A 163 -12.03 5.20 6.35
CA TRP A 163 -13.46 5.43 6.19
C TRP A 163 -14.01 6.27 7.36
N PRO A 164 -15.00 7.15 7.14
CA PRO A 164 -15.59 7.53 5.86
C PRO A 164 -14.74 8.54 5.10
N ASN A 165 -14.78 8.46 3.77
CA ASN A 165 -14.33 9.53 2.91
C ASN A 165 -15.45 10.58 2.75
N PRO A 166 -15.12 11.88 2.71
CA PRO A 166 -16.11 12.92 2.40
C PRO A 166 -16.57 12.78 0.94
N ASP A 167 -17.60 13.52 0.52
CA ASP A 167 -17.98 13.58 -0.91
C ASP A 167 -16.91 14.33 -1.74
N ILE A 168 -16.38 15.39 -1.13
CA ILE A 168 -15.36 16.26 -1.71
C ILE A 168 -14.18 16.31 -0.76
N TYR A 169 -12.99 16.03 -1.27
CA TYR A 169 -11.75 16.23 -0.54
C TYR A 169 -11.10 17.55 -0.98
N ILE A 170 -10.80 18.42 -0.01
CA ILE A 170 -10.04 19.65 -0.24
C ILE A 170 -8.68 19.44 0.38
N HIS A 171 -7.64 19.37 -0.46
CA HIS A 171 -6.29 19.09 0.01
C HIS A 171 -5.81 20.21 0.97
N PRO A 172 -5.48 19.89 2.24
CA PRO A 172 -5.26 20.89 3.28
C PRO A 172 -4.18 21.93 2.94
N ALA A 173 -3.09 21.51 2.30
CA ALA A 173 -1.97 22.41 2.02
C ALA A 173 -2.13 23.24 0.74
N SER A 174 -2.81 22.71 -0.30
CA SER A 174 -2.94 23.40 -1.59
C SER A 174 -4.33 24.02 -1.83
N GLY A 175 -5.34 23.66 -1.05
CA GLY A 175 -6.73 24.03 -1.30
C GLY A 175 -7.35 23.38 -2.55
N GLN A 176 -6.64 22.46 -3.21
CA GLN A 176 -7.15 21.78 -4.40
C GLN A 176 -8.37 20.92 -4.06
N THR A 177 -9.44 21.09 -4.83
CA THR A 177 -10.67 20.32 -4.70
C THR A 177 -10.62 19.05 -5.55
N MET A 178 -10.98 17.92 -4.96
CA MET A 178 -10.92 16.59 -5.57
C MET A 178 -12.11 15.72 -5.14
N ALA A 179 -12.29 14.59 -5.82
CA ALA A 179 -13.24 13.57 -5.37
C ALA A 179 -12.85 13.06 -3.98
N GLY A 180 -13.84 12.77 -3.14
CA GLY A 180 -13.66 12.29 -1.78
C GLY A 180 -12.68 11.14 -1.60
N VAL A 181 -12.69 10.19 -2.53
CA VAL A 181 -11.81 9.01 -2.53
C VAL A 181 -10.32 9.37 -2.62
N GLU A 182 -9.99 10.55 -3.16
CA GLU A 182 -8.60 11.03 -3.24
C GLU A 182 -8.01 11.33 -1.85
N ARG A 183 -8.83 11.43 -0.79
CA ARG A 183 -8.32 11.45 0.59
C ARG A 183 -7.53 10.18 0.92
N SER A 184 -7.95 9.04 0.36
CA SER A 184 -7.26 7.76 0.51
C SER A 184 -6.09 7.59 -0.48
N ASN A 185 -5.81 8.57 -1.33
CA ASN A 185 -4.70 8.51 -2.28
C ASN A 185 -3.45 9.17 -1.67
N LEU A 186 -2.40 8.39 -1.42
CA LEU A 186 -1.16 8.90 -0.83
C LEU A 186 -0.54 10.02 -1.68
N ASN A 187 -0.59 9.89 -3.01
CA ASN A 187 -0.08 10.90 -3.94
C ASN A 187 -1.01 12.14 -4.07
N ARG A 188 -2.02 12.26 -3.22
CA ARG A 188 -2.85 13.46 -3.02
C ARG A 188 -2.85 13.95 -1.59
N ALA A 189 -2.11 13.28 -0.71
CA ALA A 189 -2.09 13.57 0.71
C ALA A 189 -0.83 14.33 1.14
N HIS A 190 0.24 14.37 0.33
CA HIS A 190 1.48 15.08 0.67
C HIS A 190 1.28 16.61 0.75
N PRO A 191 1.85 17.30 1.76
CA PRO A 191 2.85 16.82 2.72
C PRO A 191 2.30 16.08 3.94
N GLY A 192 0.98 15.87 4.01
CA GLY A 192 0.30 15.19 5.11
C GLY A 192 -0.18 16.13 6.21
N VAL A 193 -0.99 15.57 7.10
CA VAL A 193 -1.54 16.24 8.28
C VAL A 193 -1.38 15.30 9.47
N ALA A 194 -0.70 15.77 10.52
CA ALA A 194 -0.34 14.94 11.67
C ALA A 194 -1.56 14.36 12.41
N ASP A 195 -2.65 15.10 12.50
CA ASP A 195 -3.92 14.69 13.11
C ASP A 195 -5.03 14.41 12.07
N GLY A 196 -4.65 14.21 10.80
CA GLY A 196 -5.57 13.96 9.69
C GLY A 196 -6.04 12.50 9.57
N GLY A 197 -6.58 12.17 8.39
CA GLY A 197 -6.91 10.78 8.01
C GLY A 197 -5.67 9.88 8.01
N ILE A 198 -5.85 8.55 8.05
CA ILE A 198 -4.72 7.62 8.17
C ILE A 198 -3.73 7.75 7.01
N THR A 199 -4.21 8.03 5.80
CA THR A 199 -3.37 8.30 4.62
C THR A 199 -2.64 9.65 4.71
N GLU A 200 -3.26 10.68 5.28
CA GLU A 200 -2.61 12.00 5.51
C GLU A 200 -1.53 11.90 6.58
N ARG A 201 -1.76 11.09 7.63
CA ARG A 201 -0.77 10.78 8.66
C ARG A 201 0.40 9.96 8.13
N LEU A 202 0.13 9.02 7.22
CA LEU A 202 1.18 8.31 6.49
C LEU A 202 2.04 9.28 5.68
N ALA A 203 1.41 10.16 4.89
CA ALA A 203 2.12 11.19 4.12
C ALA A 203 2.97 12.09 5.01
N TYR A 204 2.43 12.48 6.17
CA TYR A 204 3.16 13.27 7.17
C TYR A 204 4.38 12.52 7.70
N GLY A 205 4.22 11.24 8.06
CA GLY A 205 5.33 10.39 8.52
C GLY A 205 6.46 10.24 7.49
N LEU A 206 6.13 10.08 6.20
CA LEU A 206 7.12 10.03 5.12
C LEU A 206 7.90 11.34 4.97
N ILE A 207 7.22 12.48 5.09
CA ILE A 207 7.87 13.80 5.04
C ILE A 207 8.74 14.04 6.28
N GLU A 208 8.27 13.66 7.46
CA GLU A 208 9.06 13.77 8.70
C GLU A 208 10.30 12.88 8.66
N MET A 209 10.18 11.65 8.15
CA MET A 209 11.33 10.79 7.91
C MET A 209 12.32 11.45 6.96
N ALA A 210 11.86 11.97 5.81
CA ALA A 210 12.75 12.62 4.85
C ALA A 210 13.47 13.84 5.44
N ARG A 211 12.80 14.62 6.28
CA ARG A 211 13.39 15.78 6.99
C ARG A 211 14.41 15.35 8.05
N GLN A 212 14.04 14.42 8.92
CA GLN A 212 14.89 13.97 10.03
C GLN A 212 16.13 13.23 9.53
N GLU A 213 16.01 12.51 8.42
CA GLU A 213 17.13 11.81 7.78
C GLU A 213 17.97 12.69 6.85
N GLY A 214 17.58 13.96 6.65
CA GLY A 214 18.31 14.90 5.80
C GLY A 214 18.39 14.45 4.35
N VAL A 215 17.26 14.02 3.77
CA VAL A 215 17.18 13.58 2.37
C VAL A 215 17.48 14.73 1.41
N ASP A 216 18.48 14.54 0.55
CA ASP A 216 18.90 15.50 -0.49
C ASP A 216 18.15 15.28 -1.81
N LEU A 217 17.81 14.02 -2.12
CA LEU A 217 17.08 13.62 -3.32
C LEU A 217 16.07 12.53 -2.98
N ALA A 218 14.80 12.78 -3.31
CA ALA A 218 13.74 11.79 -3.23
C ALA A 218 13.33 11.34 -4.64
N ILE A 219 13.25 10.03 -4.84
CA ILE A 219 12.81 9.37 -6.07
C ILE A 219 11.58 8.53 -5.72
N ASP A 220 10.41 8.92 -6.22
CA ASP A 220 9.17 8.15 -6.05
C ASP A 220 8.84 7.42 -7.36
N LEU A 221 8.84 6.10 -7.33
CA LEU A 221 8.72 5.24 -8.51
C LEU A 221 7.24 4.94 -8.80
N HIS A 222 6.74 5.49 -9.91
CA HIS A 222 5.37 5.28 -10.40
C HIS A 222 5.36 4.55 -11.76
N GLU A 223 4.20 4.01 -12.14
CA GLU A 223 3.91 3.53 -13.51
C GLU A 223 2.59 4.12 -14.05
N ALA A 224 2.45 4.13 -15.38
CA ALA A 224 1.29 4.70 -16.09
C ALA A 224 0.66 3.69 -17.05
#